data_AF-A0A1Z8VAG7-F1
#
_entry.id   AF-A0A1Z8VAG7-F1
#
_cell.length_a   1.000
_cell.length_b   1.000
_cell.length_c   1.000
_cell.angle_alpha   90.00
_cell.angle_beta   90.00
_cell.angle_gamma   90.00
#
_symmetry.space_group_name_H-M   'P 1'
#
loop_
_entity.id
_entity.type
_entity.pdbx_description
1 polymer ?
#
loop_
_entity_poly.entity_id
_entity_poly.type
_entity_poly.pdbx_seq_one_letter_code
_entity_poly.pdbx_strand_id
1 'polypeptide(L)'
;MGPHMTMNLTGGAGGFRKMLDHFGPGIAEWWETMNQNPELDEALKQQLINGIKVEAKGRSIAQLEEERDEQLVELLKMLRR
;
A
#
# COMPACT_ATOMS: atom_id res chain seq x y z
N MET A 1 10.75 4.83 -6.43
CA MET A 1 10.32 4.04 -7.60
C MET A 1 8.88 3.62 -7.38
N GLY A 2 8.00 3.77 -8.37
CA GLY A 2 6.57 3.45 -8.24
C GLY A 2 6.23 1.98 -8.55
N PRO A 3 4.99 1.55 -8.26
CA PRO A 3 4.58 0.14 -8.35
C PRO A 3 4.76 -0.46 -9.75
N HIS A 4 4.41 0.25 -10.82
CA HIS A 4 4.57 -0.27 -12.19
C HIS A 4 6.02 -0.48 -12.60
N MET A 5 6.94 0.38 -12.13
CA MET A 5 8.38 0.18 -12.38
C MET A 5 8.91 -1.02 -11.62
N THR A 6 8.45 -1.24 -10.38
CA THR A 6 8.76 -2.47 -9.63
C THR A 6 8.27 -3.71 -10.38
N MET A 7 7.03 -3.70 -10.86
CA MET A 7 6.48 -4.80 -11.67
C MET A 7 7.25 -5.00 -12.98
N ASN A 8 7.68 -3.92 -13.64
CA ASN A 8 8.54 -4.01 -14.82
C ASN A 8 9.83 -4.78 -14.52
N LEU A 9 10.46 -4.51 -13.38
CA LEU A 9 11.68 -5.20 -12.95
C LEU A 9 11.44 -6.68 -12.59
N THR A 10 10.25 -7.05 -12.09
CA THR A 10 9.86 -8.46 -11.88
C THR A 10 9.92 -9.28 -13.16
N GLY A 11 9.68 -8.66 -14.32
CA GLY A 11 9.83 -9.31 -15.63
C GLY A 11 11.27 -9.52 -16.09
N GLY A 12 12.26 -9.08 -15.32
CA GLY A 12 13.68 -9.15 -15.65
C GLY A 12 13.99 -8.43 -16.96
N ALA A 13 14.86 -9.02 -17.79
CA ALA A 13 15.23 -8.46 -19.10
C ALA A 13 14.04 -8.29 -20.07
N GLY A 14 12.95 -9.03 -19.86
CA GLY A 14 11.73 -8.91 -20.67
C GLY A 14 10.78 -7.80 -20.21
N GLY A 15 11.10 -7.12 -19.12
CA GLY A 15 10.35 -6.00 -18.60
C GLY A 15 8.88 -6.32 -18.31
N PHE A 16 8.05 -5.28 -18.34
CA PHE A 16 6.62 -5.38 -18.01
C PHE A 16 5.86 -6.37 -18.91
N ARG A 17 6.27 -6.55 -20.17
CA ARG A 17 5.68 -7.55 -21.08
C ARG A 17 5.80 -8.96 -20.49
N LYS A 18 7.02 -9.37 -20.15
CA LYS A 18 7.27 -10.71 -19.59
C LYS A 18 6.61 -10.89 -18.22
N MET A 19 6.54 -9.83 -17.41
CA MET A 19 5.78 -9.85 -16.16
C MET A 19 4.30 -10.11 -16.43
N LEU A 20 3.66 -9.39 -17.36
CA LEU A 20 2.25 -9.59 -17.69
C LEU A 20 1.98 -10.97 -18.30
N ASP A 21 2.83 -11.45 -19.20
CA ASP A 21 2.65 -12.76 -19.84
C ASP A 21 2.73 -13.90 -18.81
N HIS A 22 3.52 -13.72 -17.74
CA HIS A 22 3.71 -14.74 -16.71
C HIS A 22 2.70 -14.61 -15.54
N PHE A 23 2.47 -13.41 -15.02
CA PHE A 23 1.67 -13.17 -13.81
C PHE A 23 0.27 -12.61 -14.10
N GLY A 24 0.03 -12.07 -15.30
CA GLY A 24 -1.23 -11.45 -15.70
C GLY A 24 -2.47 -12.34 -15.48
N PRO A 25 -2.44 -13.65 -15.84
CA PRO A 25 -3.57 -14.54 -15.59
C PRO A 25 -3.96 -14.63 -14.10
N GLY A 26 -2.99 -14.72 -13.19
CA GLY A 26 -3.24 -14.76 -11.75
C GLY A 26 -3.73 -13.42 -11.18
N ILE A 27 -3.22 -12.30 -11.72
CA ILE A 27 -3.73 -10.97 -11.36
C ILE A 27 -5.22 -10.84 -11.75
N ALA A 28 -5.60 -11.33 -12.93
CA ALA A 28 -6.99 -11.32 -13.38
C ALA A 28 -7.88 -12.20 -12.49
N GLU A 29 -7.40 -13.38 -12.08
CA GLU A 29 -8.13 -14.24 -11.14
C GLU A 29 -8.39 -13.55 -9.79
N TRP A 30 -7.40 -12.82 -9.26
CA TRP A 30 -7.59 -12.05 -8.03
C TRP A 30 -8.60 -10.92 -8.18
N TRP A 31 -8.73 -10.30 -9.36
CA TRP A 31 -9.75 -9.29 -9.59
C TRP A 31 -11.16 -9.87 -9.47
N GLU A 32 -11.37 -11.10 -9.94
CA GLU A 32 -12.67 -11.76 -9.81
C GLU A 32 -13.08 -11.98 -8.36
N THR A 33 -12.13 -12.25 -7.46
CA THR A 33 -12.42 -12.38 -6.02
C THR A 33 -12.65 -11.04 -5.33
N MET A 34 -12.23 -9.93 -5.94
CA MET A 34 -12.41 -8.57 -5.44
C MET A 34 -13.68 -7.88 -6.00
N ASN A 35 -14.47 -8.57 -6.82
CA ASN A 35 -15.70 -8.01 -7.43
C ASN A 35 -16.83 -7.69 -6.43
N GLN A 36 -16.69 -8.06 -5.16
CA GLN A 36 -17.63 -7.71 -4.10
C GLN A 36 -17.09 -6.54 -3.28
N ASN A 37 -17.74 -5.38 -3.41
CA ASN A 37 -17.37 -4.21 -2.62
C ASN A 37 -18.07 -4.24 -1.26
N PRO A 38 -17.34 -4.00 -0.15
CA PRO A 38 -17.98 -3.76 1.13
C PRO A 38 -18.76 -2.44 1.10
N GLU A 39 -19.96 -2.42 1.67
CA GLU A 39 -20.65 -1.17 1.94
C GLU A 39 -19.98 -0.48 3.12
N LEU A 40 -19.73 0.83 3.00
CA LEU A 40 -19.16 1.65 4.09
C LEU A 40 -20.25 2.00 5.11
N ASP A 41 -20.81 0.98 5.73
CA ASP A 41 -21.79 1.10 6.80
C ASP A 41 -21.15 1.51 8.13
N GLU A 42 -21.97 1.77 9.14
CA GLU A 42 -21.48 2.19 10.46
C GLU A 42 -20.68 1.09 11.17
N ALA A 43 -20.98 -0.18 10.92
CA ALA A 43 -20.26 -1.30 11.51
C ALA A 43 -18.81 -1.35 10.99
N LEU A 44 -18.63 -1.26 9.67
CA LEU A 44 -17.33 -1.23 9.03
C LEU A 44 -16.53 0.02 9.42
N LYS A 45 -17.17 1.20 9.46
CA LYS A 45 -16.51 2.42 9.97
C LYS A 45 -15.99 2.22 11.39
N GLN A 46 -16.79 1.64 12.27
CA GLN A 46 -16.40 1.41 13.65
C GLN A 46 -15.24 0.40 13.75
N GLN A 47 -15.22 -0.64 12.91
CA GLN A 47 -14.10 -1.57 12.82
C GLN A 47 -12.81 -0.87 12.39
N LEU A 48 -12.85 -0.03 11.36
CA LEU A 48 -11.71 0.76 10.90
C LEU A 48 -11.18 1.70 11.98
N ILE A 49 -12.07 2.45 12.64
CA ILE A 49 -11.73 3.35 13.75
C ILE A 49 -11.05 2.59 14.89
N ASN A 50 -11.58 1.42 15.26
CA ASN A 50 -11.00 0.59 16.31
C ASN A 50 -9.62 0.05 15.92
N GLY A 51 -9.44 -0.38 14.67
CA GLY A 51 -8.15 -0.79 14.13
C GLY A 51 -7.10 0.32 14.26
N ILE A 52 -7.45 1.55 13.88
CA ILE A 52 -6.55 2.70 14.02
C ILE A 52 -6.24 3.01 15.48
N LYS A 53 -7.21 2.89 16.40
CA LYS A 53 -6.95 3.09 17.84
C LYS A 53 -5.94 2.07 18.38
N VAL A 54 -6.04 0.81 17.96
CA VAL A 54 -5.09 -0.25 18.32
C VAL A 54 -3.69 0.07 17.77
N GLU A 55 -3.60 0.43 16.49
CA GLU A 55 -2.33 0.79 15.84
C GLU A 55 -1.69 2.04 16.45
N ALA A 56 -2.49 3.04 16.80
CA ALA A 56 -2.03 4.27 17.45
C ALA A 56 -1.41 4.01 18.82
N LYS A 57 -1.72 2.89 19.50
CA LYS A 57 -1.13 2.52 20.81
C LYS A 57 -1.18 3.66 21.84
N GLY A 58 -2.27 4.44 21.84
CA GLY A 58 -2.47 5.57 22.75
C GLY A 58 -1.74 6.87 22.38
N ARG A 59 -0.99 6.91 21.26
CA ARG A 59 -0.37 8.13 20.74
C ARG A 59 -1.44 9.10 20.24
N SER A 60 -1.20 10.40 20.47
CA SER A 60 -2.04 11.46 19.91
C SER A 60 -1.76 11.63 18.42
N ILE A 61 -2.69 12.27 17.69
CA ILE A 61 -2.46 12.63 16.28
C ILE A 61 -1.20 13.49 16.13
N ALA A 62 -0.98 14.46 17.02
CA ALA A 62 0.20 15.31 16.98
C ALA A 62 1.52 14.52 17.10
N GLN A 63 1.55 13.50 17.97
CA GLN A 63 2.73 12.61 18.10
C GLN A 63 2.95 11.77 16.83
N LEU A 64 1.88 11.27 16.22
CA LEU A 64 1.95 10.50 14.98
C LEU A 64 2.38 11.37 13.79
N GLU A 65 1.97 12.64 13.76
CA GLU A 65 2.39 13.61 12.74
C GLU A 65 3.87 13.98 12.88
N GLU A 66 4.34 14.23 14.10
CA GLU A 66 5.75 14.47 14.40
C GLU A 66 6.61 13.26 13.98
N GLU A 67 6.22 12.05 14.36
CA GLU A 67 6.90 10.80 13.97
C GLU A 67 6.95 10.64 12.44
N ARG A 68 5.83 10.90 11.74
CA ARG A 68 5.76 10.85 10.27
C ARG A 68 6.73 11.83 9.64
N ASP A 69 6.74 13.08 10.12
CA ASP A 69 7.51 14.15 9.49
C ASP A 69 9.02 13.95 9.68
N GLU A 70 9.45 13.52 10.86
CA GLU A 70 10.85 13.12 11.11
C GLU A 70 11.29 12.00 10.17
N GLN A 71 10.49 10.93 10.05
CA GLN A 71 10.80 9.78 9.19
C GLN A 71 10.86 10.17 7.71
N LEU A 72 9.93 11.00 7.23
CA LEU A 72 9.92 11.47 5.85
C LEU A 72 11.14 12.34 5.53
N VAL A 73 11.54 13.23 6.44
CA VAL A 73 12.76 14.05 6.25
C VAL A 73 14.00 13.16 6.14
N GLU A 74 14.15 12.16 7.01
CA GLU A 74 15.28 11.23 6.95
C GLU A 74 15.27 10.40 5.65
N LEU A 75 14.10 9.90 5.24
CA LEU A 75 13.97 9.19 3.96
C LEU A 75 14.37 10.09 2.77
N LEU A 76 13.93 11.35 2.76
CA LEU A 76 14.28 12.31 1.71
C LEU A 76 15.78 12.62 1.68
N LYS A 77 16.44 12.74 2.83
CA LYS A 77 17.90 12.89 2.92
C LYS A 77 18.63 11.68 2.34
N MET A 78 18.16 10.46 2.62
CA MET A 78 18.75 9.23 2.06
C MET A 78 18.58 9.13 0.54
N LEU A 79 17.46 9.62 0.00
CA LEU A 79 17.14 9.57 -1.43
C LEU A 79 17.82 10.69 -2.24
N ARG A 80 18.05 11.86 -1.64
CA ARG A 80 18.88 12.94 -2.20
C ARG A 80 20.35 12.54 -2.17
N ARG A 81 20.76 11.71 -3.13
CA ARG A 81 22.18 11.61 -3.51
C ARG A 81 22.58 12.81 -4.35
#